data_AF-A0A6M1ZH55-F1
#
_entry.id   AF-A0A6M1ZH55-F1
#
_cell.length_a   1.000
_cell.length_b   1.000
_cell.length_c   1.000
_cell.angle_alpha   90.00
_cell.angle_beta   90.00
_cell.angle_gamma   90.00
#
_symmetry.space_group_name_H-M   'P 1'
#
loop_
_entity.id
_entity.type
_entity.pdbx_description
1 polymer ?
#
loop_
_entity_poly.entity_id
_entity_poly.type
_entity_poly.pdbx_seq_one_letter_code
_entity_poly.pdbx_strand_id
1 'polypeptide(L)'
;MLSVEPMYEHAQKEQKDAARGEISLFSLIAEEKDPFETPPEIIEPTPKERLLLREKELLGFYLTGHPLERYQPLMKRLSCVSLSELSDRLVAGIIRAAFVVEALSFKIASRSGRKFAILTISDGAGCFELPIWPDLYEEKPDLLQENQLLYAVLEVTPDDGEIKLQCRWFDDLTKADEKMVKACDDGYDRAQSGLKLSAMRKGRGTAAKKKKEETKAEVVHLKLDVAKVRLSHILELKNIFRTYPGKSPLHLAFWAGESHHGDLTIDATWGVEYSLELKEKLDSHPVVVKNWTEINS
;
A
#
# COMPACT_ATOMS: atom_id res chain seq x y z
N MET A 1 -12.23 -33.09 14.01
CA MET A 1 -13.35 -32.13 14.15
C MET A 1 -14.12 -32.50 15.40
N LEU A 2 -14.10 -31.67 16.44
CA LEU A 2 -15.27 -31.54 17.31
C LEU A 2 -15.93 -30.21 16.90
N SER A 3 -17.22 -30.23 16.61
CA SER A 3 -18.04 -29.02 16.41
C SER A 3 -19.00 -28.86 17.59
N VAL A 4 -19.86 -27.84 17.53
CA VAL A 4 -20.85 -27.58 18.59
C VAL A 4 -21.96 -28.64 18.56
N GLU A 5 -22.27 -29.21 17.39
CA GLU A 5 -23.31 -30.24 17.21
C GLU A 5 -23.16 -31.46 18.14
N PRO A 6 -22.04 -32.22 18.19
CA PRO A 6 -21.92 -33.37 19.08
C PRO A 6 -21.99 -33.01 20.57
N MET A 7 -21.53 -31.80 20.96
CA MET A 7 -21.71 -31.29 22.33
C MET A 7 -23.19 -31.03 22.64
N TYR A 8 -23.89 -30.41 21.68
CA TYR A 8 -25.30 -30.06 21.78
C TYR A 8 -26.23 -31.30 21.73
N GLU A 9 -25.88 -32.30 20.92
CA GLU A 9 -26.57 -33.60 20.86
C GLU A 9 -26.41 -34.38 22.17
N HIS A 10 -25.21 -34.36 22.78
CA HIS A 10 -24.95 -34.97 24.08
C HIS A 10 -25.79 -34.30 25.18
N ALA A 11 -25.71 -32.97 25.32
CA ALA A 11 -26.49 -32.21 26.29
C ALA A 11 -28.01 -32.35 26.07
N GLN A 12 -28.49 -32.38 24.82
CA GLN A 12 -29.89 -32.68 24.51
C GLN A 12 -30.30 -34.11 24.90
N LYS A 13 -29.38 -35.08 24.84
CA LYS A 13 -29.66 -36.46 25.23
C LYS A 13 -29.78 -36.55 26.76
N GLU A 14 -28.80 -36.06 27.50
CA GLU A 14 -28.85 -36.01 28.98
C GLU A 14 -30.13 -35.31 29.48
N GLN A 15 -30.50 -34.18 28.88
CA GLN A 15 -31.72 -33.45 29.23
C GLN A 15 -32.99 -34.30 29.01
N LYS A 16 -33.04 -35.11 27.95
CA LYS A 16 -34.19 -35.99 27.65
C LYS A 16 -34.24 -37.18 28.59
N ASP A 17 -33.10 -37.81 28.87
CA ASP A 17 -33.00 -38.98 29.74
C ASP A 17 -33.35 -38.58 31.20
N ALA A 18 -32.84 -37.43 31.67
CA ALA A 18 -33.21 -36.83 32.95
C ALA A 18 -34.70 -36.44 33.02
N ALA A 19 -35.27 -35.84 31.96
CA ALA A 19 -36.68 -35.46 31.92
C ALA A 19 -37.65 -36.65 31.91
N ARG A 20 -37.18 -37.86 31.58
CA ARG A 20 -37.94 -39.11 31.69
C ARG A 20 -37.82 -39.79 33.05
N GLY A 21 -36.84 -39.41 33.86
CA GLY A 21 -36.46 -40.15 35.08
C GLY A 21 -35.76 -41.48 34.79
N GLU A 22 -35.32 -41.72 33.55
CA GLU A 22 -34.56 -42.91 33.18
C GLU A 22 -33.10 -42.74 33.61
N ILE A 23 -32.80 -43.10 34.86
CA ILE A 23 -31.42 -43.20 35.33
C ILE A 23 -30.75 -44.35 34.57
N SER A 24 -29.89 -44.01 33.61
CA SER A 24 -29.14 -44.99 32.83
C SER A 24 -28.34 -45.91 33.76
N LEU A 25 -28.48 -47.23 33.59
CA LEU A 25 -27.72 -48.20 34.38
C LEU A 25 -26.19 -48.03 34.23
N PHE A 26 -25.73 -47.37 33.17
CA PHE A 26 -24.32 -47.08 32.95
C PHE A 26 -23.80 -45.92 33.81
N SER A 27 -24.59 -44.85 34.03
CA SER A 27 -24.18 -43.72 34.88
C SER A 27 -24.22 -44.01 36.39
N LEU A 28 -24.71 -45.20 36.78
CA LEU A 28 -24.60 -45.76 38.13
C LEU A 28 -23.39 -46.69 38.31
N ILE A 29 -22.68 -47.03 37.23
CA ILE A 29 -21.62 -48.06 37.22
C ILE A 29 -20.27 -47.49 36.77
N ALA A 30 -20.28 -46.48 35.90
CA ALA A 30 -19.06 -45.81 35.43
C ALA A 30 -18.90 -44.42 36.06
N GLU A 31 -17.66 -44.09 36.45
CA GLU A 31 -17.19 -42.70 36.46
C GLU A 31 -17.00 -42.25 35.00
N GLU A 32 -18.10 -42.16 34.24
CA GLU A 32 -18.12 -41.59 32.89
C GLU A 32 -17.81 -40.10 32.99
N LYS A 33 -16.54 -39.75 32.82
CA LYS A 33 -16.13 -38.37 32.54
C LYS A 33 -16.84 -37.90 31.27
N ASP A 34 -17.45 -36.71 31.35
CA ASP A 34 -18.01 -36.03 30.20
C ASP A 34 -16.94 -35.98 29.08
N PRO A 35 -17.21 -36.51 27.87
CA PRO A 35 -16.25 -36.48 26.76
C PRO A 35 -15.91 -35.06 26.28
N PHE A 36 -16.56 -34.04 26.82
CA PHE A 36 -16.31 -32.61 26.61
C PHE A 36 -15.83 -31.87 27.88
N GLU A 37 -15.52 -32.57 28.98
CA GLU A 37 -14.96 -32.00 30.23
C GLU A 37 -13.67 -31.18 29.97
N THR A 38 -12.88 -31.60 28.97
CA THR A 38 -11.72 -30.87 28.48
C THR A 38 -11.97 -30.30 27.08
N PRO A 39 -11.54 -29.05 26.80
CA PRO A 39 -11.67 -28.48 25.47
C PRO A 39 -10.80 -29.27 24.46
N PRO A 40 -11.28 -29.49 23.23
CA PRO A 40 -10.54 -30.27 22.22
C PRO A 40 -9.23 -29.60 21.80
N GLU A 41 -8.21 -30.41 21.55
CA GLU A 41 -6.92 -29.92 21.04
C GLU A 41 -7.09 -29.25 19.66
N ILE A 42 -6.47 -28.08 19.51
CA ILE A 42 -6.55 -27.29 18.27
C ILE A 42 -5.50 -27.84 17.28
N ILE A 43 -5.92 -28.83 16.50
CA ILE A 43 -5.08 -29.49 15.47
C ILE A 43 -4.61 -28.49 14.40
N GLU A 44 -5.51 -27.59 13.96
CA GLU A 44 -5.20 -26.53 13.00
C GLU A 44 -5.76 -25.19 13.51
N PRO A 45 -4.91 -24.18 13.80
CA PRO A 45 -5.39 -22.86 14.21
C PRO A 45 -6.03 -22.13 13.01
N THR A 46 -7.17 -21.46 13.25
CA THR A 46 -7.80 -20.65 12.19
C THR A 46 -6.90 -19.47 11.84
N PRO A 47 -6.58 -19.22 10.55
CA PRO A 47 -5.68 -18.14 10.15
C PRO A 47 -6.29 -16.76 10.47
N LYS A 48 -5.46 -15.78 10.89
CA LYS A 48 -5.92 -14.45 11.35
C LYS A 48 -6.88 -13.79 10.36
N GLU A 49 -6.63 -13.88 9.06
CA GLU A 49 -7.49 -13.30 8.02
C GLU A 49 -8.93 -13.86 8.04
N ARG A 50 -9.10 -15.15 8.35
CA ARG A 50 -10.42 -15.79 8.48
C ARG A 50 -11.09 -15.51 9.83
N LEU A 51 -10.31 -15.16 10.87
CA LEU A 51 -10.86 -14.64 12.13
C LEU A 51 -11.35 -13.20 11.93
N LEU A 52 -10.54 -12.34 11.32
CA LEU A 52 -10.93 -10.96 10.99
C LEU A 52 -12.16 -10.89 10.09
N LEU A 53 -12.25 -11.73 9.05
CA LEU A 53 -13.46 -11.80 8.22
C LEU A 53 -14.70 -12.19 9.03
N ARG A 54 -14.59 -13.16 9.95
CA ARG A 54 -15.68 -13.53 10.86
C ARG A 54 -16.06 -12.43 11.84
N GLU A 55 -15.11 -11.67 12.36
CA GLU A 55 -15.40 -10.47 13.17
C GLU A 55 -16.22 -9.47 12.35
N LYS A 56 -15.80 -9.18 11.12
CA LYS A 56 -16.52 -8.29 10.20
C LYS A 56 -17.93 -8.81 9.84
N GLU A 57 -18.08 -10.11 9.60
CA GLU A 57 -19.37 -10.78 9.33
C GLU A 57 -20.33 -10.73 10.53
N LEU A 58 -19.81 -10.88 11.76
CA LEU A 58 -20.63 -10.97 12.98
C LEU A 58 -20.89 -9.62 13.67
N LEU A 59 -19.95 -8.68 13.58
CA LEU A 59 -19.99 -7.39 14.29
C LEU A 59 -20.19 -6.19 13.36
N GLY A 60 -19.96 -6.35 12.05
CA GLY A 60 -19.94 -5.26 11.07
C GLY A 60 -18.62 -4.47 11.02
N PHE A 61 -17.67 -4.76 11.92
CA PHE A 61 -16.35 -4.14 12.01
C PHE A 61 -15.30 -5.12 12.52
N TYR A 62 -14.01 -4.82 12.32
CA TYR A 62 -12.89 -5.62 12.85
C TYR A 62 -12.52 -5.18 14.28
N LEU A 63 -12.30 -6.14 15.19
CA LEU A 63 -12.07 -5.88 16.61
C LEU A 63 -10.64 -6.22 17.07
N THR A 64 -10.04 -7.32 16.59
CA THR A 64 -8.71 -7.80 17.04
C THR A 64 -7.54 -7.36 16.16
N GLY A 65 -7.82 -6.54 15.15
CA GLY A 65 -6.83 -5.93 14.26
C GLY A 65 -7.42 -5.62 12.88
N HIS A 66 -6.64 -4.98 12.01
CA HIS A 66 -7.09 -4.61 10.66
C HIS A 66 -6.43 -5.49 9.56
N PRO A 67 -7.13 -5.92 8.49
CA PRO A 67 -6.53 -6.72 7.42
C PRO A 67 -5.27 -6.12 6.77
N LEU A 68 -5.14 -4.79 6.76
CA LEU A 68 -3.95 -4.07 6.26
C LEU A 68 -2.69 -4.25 7.12
N GLU A 69 -2.80 -4.72 8.37
CA GLU A 69 -1.64 -4.95 9.26
C GLU A 69 -0.57 -5.84 8.60
N ARG A 70 -1.01 -6.92 7.94
CA ARG A 70 -0.13 -7.85 7.22
C ARG A 70 0.66 -7.15 6.10
N TYR A 71 0.11 -6.08 5.55
CA TYR A 71 0.64 -5.34 4.40
C TYR A 71 1.40 -4.07 4.80
N GLN A 72 1.47 -3.71 6.10
CA GLN A 72 2.24 -2.54 6.58
C GLN A 72 3.69 -2.43 6.05
N PRO A 73 4.49 -3.51 5.96
CA PRO A 73 5.84 -3.44 5.36
C PRO A 73 5.83 -3.15 3.85
N LEU A 74 4.78 -3.59 3.15
CA LEU A 74 4.56 -3.33 1.73
C LEU A 74 4.08 -1.89 1.50
N MET A 75 3.10 -1.42 2.28
CA MET A 75 2.56 -0.06 2.24
C MET A 75 3.67 0.99 2.41
N LYS A 76 4.60 0.75 3.35
CA LYS A 76 5.79 1.60 3.55
C LYS A 76 6.74 1.60 2.35
N ARG A 77 6.87 0.48 1.62
CA ARG A 77 7.66 0.38 0.37
C ARG A 77 6.99 1.01 -0.85
N LEU A 78 5.66 1.03 -0.88
CA LEU A 78 4.85 1.66 -1.93
C LEU A 78 4.67 3.18 -1.74
N SER A 79 5.10 3.70 -0.57
CA SER A 79 4.86 5.08 -0.13
C SER A 79 3.36 5.41 0.02
N CYS A 80 2.59 4.49 0.59
CA CYS A 80 1.20 4.74 0.97
C CYS A 80 1.12 5.80 2.08
N VAL A 81 0.13 6.69 1.97
CA VAL A 81 -0.33 7.63 3.00
C VAL A 81 -1.57 7.03 3.67
N SER A 82 -1.71 7.18 4.98
CA SER A 82 -2.94 6.77 5.70
C SER A 82 -4.11 7.69 5.33
N LEU A 83 -5.33 7.16 5.29
CA LEU A 83 -6.54 7.94 5.07
C LEU A 83 -6.79 8.93 6.21
N SER A 84 -6.42 8.56 7.44
CA SER A 84 -6.44 9.46 8.60
C SER A 84 -5.46 10.64 8.50
N GLU A 85 -4.36 10.54 7.74
CA GLU A 85 -3.44 11.68 7.54
C GLU A 85 -4.01 12.75 6.58
N LEU A 86 -5.17 12.50 5.95
CA LEU A 86 -5.76 13.39 4.95
C LEU A 86 -6.56 14.52 5.60
N SER A 87 -7.37 14.21 6.63
CA SER A 87 -8.09 15.22 7.45
C SER A 87 -7.14 16.25 8.04
N ASP A 88 -6.02 15.77 8.57
CA ASP A 88 -5.10 16.56 9.39
C ASP A 88 -4.19 17.46 8.56
N ARG A 89 -3.98 17.13 7.28
CA ARG A 89 -3.05 17.86 6.40
C ARG A 89 -3.70 18.89 5.49
N LEU A 90 -4.97 18.71 5.09
CA LEU A 90 -5.66 19.60 4.14
C LEU A 90 -4.90 19.86 2.80
N VAL A 91 -3.95 19.00 2.44
CA VAL A 91 -3.13 19.16 1.23
C VAL A 91 -3.90 18.66 0.01
N ALA A 92 -4.33 19.59 -0.84
CA ALA A 92 -4.77 19.27 -2.19
C ALA A 92 -3.60 18.68 -3.00
N GLY A 93 -3.79 17.51 -3.61
CA GLY A 93 -2.70 16.82 -4.32
C GLY A 93 -3.02 15.37 -4.65
N ILE A 94 -1.98 14.60 -5.00
CA ILE A 94 -2.12 13.18 -5.36
C ILE A 94 -1.31 12.34 -4.38
N ILE A 95 -2.00 11.35 -3.80
CA ILE A 95 -1.46 10.40 -2.84
C ILE A 95 -1.46 8.99 -3.44
N ARG A 96 -0.79 8.08 -2.73
CA ARG A 96 -0.99 6.64 -2.85
C ARG A 96 -1.65 6.19 -1.55
N ALA A 97 -2.67 5.35 -1.63
CA ALA A 97 -3.36 4.82 -0.46
C ALA A 97 -3.57 3.32 -0.64
N ALA A 98 -3.61 2.58 0.47
CA ALA A 98 -4.04 1.19 0.49
C ALA A 98 -5.16 1.06 1.54
N PHE A 99 -6.26 0.41 1.16
CA PHE A 99 -7.49 0.35 1.92
C PHE A 99 -8.25 -0.96 1.69
N VAL A 100 -9.16 -1.28 2.60
CA VAL A 100 -10.20 -2.29 2.38
C VAL A 100 -11.49 -1.62 1.88
N VAL A 101 -12.22 -2.30 1.00
CA VAL A 101 -13.58 -1.92 0.62
C VAL A 101 -14.56 -2.43 1.67
N GLU A 102 -15.15 -1.52 2.46
CA GLU A 102 -16.10 -1.85 3.54
C GLU A 102 -17.51 -2.11 3.03
N ALA A 103 -17.90 -1.42 1.94
CA ALA A 103 -19.20 -1.52 1.26
C ALA A 103 -19.08 -0.92 -0.15
N LEU A 104 -20.03 -1.24 -1.04
CA LEU A 104 -20.05 -0.67 -2.40
C LEU A 104 -21.46 -0.46 -2.96
N SER A 105 -21.63 0.61 -3.76
CA SER A 105 -22.90 1.01 -4.36
C SER A 105 -22.75 1.23 -5.86
N PHE A 106 -23.28 0.31 -6.67
CA PHE A 106 -23.34 0.45 -8.13
C PHE A 106 -24.43 1.44 -8.54
N LYS A 107 -24.07 2.41 -9.39
CA LYS A 107 -24.94 3.48 -9.88
C LYS A 107 -24.78 3.66 -11.40
N ILE A 108 -25.74 4.33 -12.04
CA ILE A 108 -25.69 4.65 -13.47
C ILE A 108 -25.47 6.15 -13.63
N ALA A 109 -24.47 6.54 -14.40
CA ALA A 109 -24.11 7.94 -14.59
C ALA A 109 -25.12 8.62 -15.51
N SER A 110 -26.00 9.46 -14.94
CA SER A 110 -27.12 10.14 -15.64
C SER A 110 -26.72 10.85 -16.95
N ARG A 111 -25.48 11.35 -17.06
CA ARG A 111 -24.95 12.03 -18.25
C ARG A 111 -24.47 11.09 -19.38
N SER A 112 -24.14 9.84 -19.10
CA SER A 112 -23.51 8.92 -20.07
C SER A 112 -24.17 7.54 -20.19
N GLY A 113 -25.08 7.18 -19.29
CA GLY A 113 -25.68 5.84 -19.22
C GLY A 113 -24.73 4.73 -18.78
N ARG A 114 -23.43 5.01 -18.57
CA ARG A 114 -22.43 4.01 -18.14
C ARG A 114 -22.51 3.74 -16.64
N LYS A 115 -22.12 2.53 -16.23
CA LYS A 115 -22.08 2.11 -14.83
C LYS A 115 -20.88 2.75 -14.11
N PHE A 116 -21.05 3.06 -12.83
CA PHE A 116 -19.97 3.50 -11.95
C PHE A 116 -20.21 2.92 -10.55
N ALA A 117 -19.18 2.88 -9.71
CA ALA A 117 -19.32 2.47 -8.31
C ALA A 117 -18.97 3.63 -7.37
N ILE A 118 -19.61 3.67 -6.21
CA ILE A 118 -19.10 4.39 -5.04
C ILE A 118 -18.70 3.35 -4.02
N LEU A 119 -17.44 3.36 -3.60
CA LEU A 119 -16.89 2.47 -2.58
C LEU A 119 -16.84 3.22 -1.26
N THR A 120 -17.22 2.57 -0.16
CA THR A 120 -16.84 3.00 1.18
C THR A 120 -15.49 2.36 1.49
N ILE A 121 -14.45 3.16 1.71
CA ILE A 121 -13.07 2.69 1.88
C ILE A 121 -12.53 3.00 3.28
N SER A 122 -11.74 2.09 3.83
CA SER A 122 -11.21 2.16 5.21
C SER A 122 -9.74 1.74 5.25
N ASP A 123 -8.93 2.43 6.06
CA ASP A 123 -7.59 1.97 6.44
C ASP A 123 -7.51 1.43 7.88
N GLY A 124 -8.64 1.41 8.59
CA GLY A 124 -8.76 1.08 10.02
C GLY A 124 -8.67 2.29 10.95
N ALA A 125 -8.35 3.48 10.43
CA ALA A 125 -8.28 4.74 11.21
C ALA A 125 -9.13 5.87 10.58
N GLY A 126 -9.23 5.93 9.26
CA GLY A 126 -10.10 6.84 8.51
C GLY A 126 -11.00 6.09 7.53
N CYS A 127 -12.21 6.60 7.33
CA CYS A 127 -13.21 6.05 6.41
C CYS A 127 -13.74 7.16 5.47
N PHE A 128 -13.80 6.88 4.16
CA PHE A 128 -14.17 7.86 3.13
C PHE A 128 -14.99 7.22 2.00
N GLU A 129 -15.78 8.03 1.28
CA GLU A 129 -16.35 7.61 -0.01
C GLU A 129 -15.34 7.81 -1.15
N LEU A 130 -15.21 6.79 -2.01
CA LEU A 130 -14.38 6.82 -3.21
C LEU A 130 -15.23 6.49 -4.47
N PRO A 131 -15.55 7.48 -5.32
CA PRO A 131 -16.20 7.23 -6.60
C PRO A 131 -15.21 6.64 -7.62
N ILE A 132 -15.54 5.45 -8.14
CA ILE A 132 -14.88 4.78 -9.27
C ILE A 132 -15.70 5.06 -10.53
N TRP A 133 -15.23 6.03 -11.32
CA TRP A 133 -15.87 6.46 -12.57
C TRP A 133 -15.86 5.38 -13.66
N PRO A 134 -16.78 5.44 -14.66
CA PRO A 134 -16.97 4.36 -15.62
C PRO A 134 -15.71 3.87 -16.32
N ASP A 135 -14.78 4.77 -16.67
CA ASP A 135 -13.55 4.41 -17.37
C ASP A 135 -12.63 3.49 -16.53
N LEU A 136 -12.59 3.69 -15.21
CA LEU A 136 -11.86 2.84 -14.27
C LEU A 136 -12.67 1.60 -13.84
N TYR A 137 -14.01 1.72 -13.82
CA TYR A 137 -14.92 0.60 -13.57
C TYR A 137 -14.81 -0.47 -14.68
N GLU A 138 -14.73 -0.02 -15.93
CA GLU A 138 -14.69 -0.87 -17.13
C GLU A 138 -13.32 -1.56 -17.31
N GLU A 139 -12.23 -1.01 -16.76
CA GLU A 139 -10.89 -1.63 -16.76
C GLU A 139 -10.78 -2.85 -15.82
N LYS A 140 -11.35 -2.79 -14.61
CA LYS A 140 -11.15 -3.80 -13.54
C LYS A 140 -12.39 -4.06 -12.68
N PRO A 141 -13.52 -4.50 -13.26
CA PRO A 141 -14.76 -4.73 -12.51
C PRO A 141 -14.60 -5.81 -11.43
N ASP A 142 -13.79 -6.85 -11.68
CA ASP A 142 -13.59 -7.99 -10.77
C ASP A 142 -12.95 -7.60 -9.42
N LEU A 143 -12.29 -6.45 -9.35
CA LEU A 143 -11.69 -5.92 -8.11
C LEU A 143 -12.66 -5.06 -7.27
N LEU A 144 -13.88 -4.81 -7.75
CA LEU A 144 -14.87 -3.97 -7.07
C LEU A 144 -15.80 -4.85 -6.21
N GLN A 145 -15.22 -5.45 -5.17
CA GLN A 145 -15.90 -6.37 -4.24
C GLN A 145 -15.71 -5.95 -2.77
N GLU A 146 -16.64 -6.33 -1.90
CA GLU A 146 -16.53 -6.07 -0.46
C GLU A 146 -15.42 -6.91 0.17
N ASN A 147 -14.75 -6.37 1.20
CA ASN A 147 -13.55 -6.92 1.83
C ASN A 147 -12.31 -7.03 0.91
N GLN A 148 -12.38 -6.58 -0.35
CA GLN A 148 -11.21 -6.56 -1.23
C GLN A 148 -10.18 -5.54 -0.73
N LEU A 149 -8.92 -5.97 -0.72
CA LEU A 149 -7.76 -5.11 -0.42
C LEU A 149 -7.27 -4.44 -1.71
N LEU A 150 -7.32 -3.11 -1.75
CA LEU A 150 -6.96 -2.32 -2.91
C LEU A 150 -5.80 -1.37 -2.61
N TYR A 151 -4.99 -1.13 -3.62
CA TYR A 151 -3.92 -0.13 -3.66
C TYR A 151 -4.22 0.86 -4.78
N ALA A 152 -4.29 2.15 -4.49
CA ALA A 152 -4.77 3.15 -5.44
C ALA A 152 -3.97 4.46 -5.42
N VAL A 153 -3.95 5.12 -6.57
CA VAL A 153 -3.57 6.52 -6.74
C VAL A 153 -4.83 7.36 -6.60
N LEU A 154 -4.89 8.19 -5.56
CA LEU A 154 -6.04 9.05 -5.27
C LEU A 154 -5.64 10.52 -5.44
N GLU A 155 -6.52 11.30 -6.07
CA GLU A 155 -6.46 12.76 -6.06
C GLU A 155 -7.36 13.29 -4.94
N VAL A 156 -6.78 14.13 -4.08
CA VAL A 156 -7.39 14.70 -2.87
C VAL A 156 -7.71 16.16 -3.16
N THR A 157 -8.99 16.54 -3.05
CA THR A 157 -9.45 17.92 -3.19
C THR A 157 -10.25 18.32 -1.96
N PRO A 158 -9.84 19.35 -1.20
CA PRO A 158 -10.68 19.92 -0.14
C PRO A 158 -11.84 20.70 -0.77
N ASP A 159 -13.05 20.53 -0.24
CA ASP A 159 -14.26 21.20 -0.72
C ASP A 159 -15.18 21.56 0.47
N ASP A 160 -15.32 22.86 0.73
CA ASP A 160 -16.12 23.49 1.81
C ASP A 160 -15.99 22.88 3.22
N GLY A 161 -14.83 22.31 3.54
CA GLY A 161 -14.50 21.70 4.84
C GLY A 161 -14.48 20.16 4.82
N GLU A 162 -15.00 19.53 3.77
CA GLU A 162 -14.90 18.09 3.53
C GLU A 162 -13.72 17.76 2.58
N ILE A 163 -13.37 16.47 2.50
CA ILE A 163 -12.33 15.96 1.58
C ILE A 163 -12.99 15.10 0.51
N LYS A 164 -12.84 15.50 -0.74
CA LYS A 164 -13.31 14.75 -1.91
C LYS A 164 -12.16 13.99 -2.54
N LEU A 165 -12.30 12.67 -2.57
CA LEU A 165 -11.35 11.75 -3.20
C LEU A 165 -11.79 11.45 -4.64
N GLN A 166 -10.84 11.36 -5.57
CA GLN A 166 -11.05 10.82 -6.91
C GLN A 166 -10.04 9.71 -7.18
N CYS A 167 -10.51 8.53 -7.59
CA CYS A 167 -9.60 7.49 -8.05
C CYS A 167 -9.00 7.88 -9.41
N ARG A 168 -7.68 7.72 -9.55
CA ARG A 168 -6.96 7.91 -10.82
C ARG A 168 -6.38 6.61 -11.38
N TRP A 169 -6.12 5.63 -10.52
CA TRP A 169 -5.67 4.28 -10.85
C TRP A 169 -5.83 3.39 -9.61
N PHE A 170 -6.12 2.09 -9.78
CA PHE A 170 -6.15 1.13 -8.65
C PHE A 170 -5.77 -0.30 -9.08
N ASP A 171 -5.35 -1.11 -8.11
CA ASP A 171 -5.03 -2.53 -8.28
C ASP A 171 -5.22 -3.33 -6.98
N ASP A 172 -5.07 -4.65 -7.07
CA ASP A 172 -5.10 -5.57 -5.94
C ASP A 172 -3.82 -5.47 -5.10
N LEU A 173 -3.95 -5.06 -3.82
CA LEU A 173 -2.82 -4.93 -2.89
C LEU A 173 -2.08 -6.26 -2.64
N THR A 174 -2.77 -7.39 -2.79
CA THR A 174 -2.19 -8.72 -2.55
C THR A 174 -1.27 -9.17 -3.69
N LYS A 175 -1.43 -8.63 -4.90
CA LYS A 175 -0.70 -8.99 -6.13
C LYS A 175 0.45 -8.02 -6.43
N ALA A 176 1.25 -7.69 -5.41
CA ALA A 176 2.21 -6.59 -5.43
C ALA A 176 3.52 -6.86 -6.19
N ASP A 177 3.41 -7.11 -7.50
CA ASP A 177 4.52 -7.32 -8.42
C ASP A 177 5.18 -6.02 -8.90
N GLU A 178 6.41 -6.11 -9.43
CA GLU A 178 7.13 -4.99 -10.06
C GLU A 178 6.33 -4.32 -11.19
N LYS A 179 5.50 -5.08 -11.90
CA LYS A 179 4.57 -4.59 -12.93
C LYS A 179 3.50 -3.66 -12.35
N MET A 180 2.93 -4.02 -11.20
CA MET A 180 1.92 -3.23 -10.48
C MET A 180 2.56 -1.94 -9.94
N VAL A 181 3.78 -2.02 -9.40
CA VAL A 181 4.54 -0.84 -8.95
C VAL A 181 4.74 0.14 -10.10
N LYS A 182 5.16 -0.33 -11.28
CA LYS A 182 5.34 0.51 -12.47
C LYS A 182 4.03 1.11 -12.98
N ALA A 183 2.95 0.33 -13.05
CA ALA A 183 1.63 0.83 -13.45
C ALA A 183 1.10 1.90 -12.48
N CYS A 184 1.38 1.78 -11.18
CA CYS A 184 1.07 2.80 -10.18
C CYS A 184 1.87 4.09 -10.41
N ASP A 185 3.18 3.98 -10.71
CA ASP A 185 4.01 5.13 -11.06
C ASP A 185 3.48 5.85 -12.31
N ASP A 186 3.18 5.11 -13.39
CA ASP A 186 2.56 5.65 -14.60
C ASP A 186 1.23 6.36 -14.30
N GLY A 187 0.36 5.77 -13.48
CA GLY A 187 -0.91 6.37 -13.04
C GLY A 187 -0.72 7.65 -12.22
N TYR A 188 0.26 7.64 -11.31
CA TYR A 188 0.63 8.79 -10.49
C TYR A 188 1.17 9.96 -11.34
N ASP A 189 2.00 9.67 -12.34
CA ASP A 189 2.58 10.70 -13.21
C ASP A 189 1.59 11.24 -14.25
N ARG A 190 0.62 10.43 -14.72
CA ARG A 190 -0.54 10.92 -15.48
C ARG A 190 -1.40 11.89 -14.66
N ALA A 191 -1.69 11.56 -13.41
CA ALA A 191 -2.42 12.46 -12.51
C ALA A 191 -1.61 13.76 -12.25
N GLN A 192 -0.31 13.64 -11.92
CA GLN A 192 0.57 14.78 -11.64
C GLN A 192 0.74 15.72 -12.84
N SER A 193 0.81 15.18 -14.06
CA SER A 193 0.88 15.98 -15.27
C SER A 193 -0.44 16.68 -15.58
N GLY A 194 -1.59 16.06 -15.33
CA GLY A 194 -2.91 16.69 -15.41
C GLY A 194 -3.05 17.91 -14.48
N LEU A 195 -2.68 17.76 -13.21
CA LEU A 195 -2.67 18.85 -12.21
C LEU A 195 -1.66 19.96 -12.55
N LYS A 196 -0.53 19.63 -13.18
CA LYS A 196 0.42 20.64 -13.69
C LYS A 196 -0.13 21.40 -14.90
N LEU A 197 -0.92 20.76 -15.76
CA LEU A 197 -1.54 21.40 -16.92
C LEU A 197 -2.61 22.43 -16.53
N SER A 198 -3.36 22.20 -15.45
CA SER A 198 -4.29 23.19 -14.89
C SER A 198 -3.55 24.31 -14.13
N ALA A 199 -2.51 23.97 -13.36
CA ALA A 199 -1.68 24.94 -12.65
C ALA A 199 -0.92 25.89 -13.60
N MET A 200 -0.49 25.43 -14.78
CA MET A 200 0.28 26.22 -15.75
C MET A 200 -0.47 27.45 -16.33
N ARG A 201 -1.76 27.63 -16.01
CA ARG A 201 -2.49 28.89 -16.23
C ARG A 201 -2.20 29.99 -15.20
N LYS A 202 -1.43 29.74 -14.13
CA LYS A 202 -1.02 30.75 -13.12
C LYS A 202 0.47 30.61 -12.73
N GLY A 203 1.27 31.62 -13.03
CA GLY A 203 2.64 31.80 -12.50
C GLY A 203 3.77 31.49 -13.49
N ARG A 204 4.86 32.29 -13.46
CA ARG A 204 6.00 32.22 -14.39
C ARG A 204 7.28 32.82 -13.79
N GLY A 205 8.42 32.15 -13.99
CA GLY A 205 9.78 32.62 -13.63
C GLY A 205 10.29 32.15 -12.25
N THR A 206 11.58 32.24 -11.90
CA THR A 206 12.84 32.44 -12.70
C THR A 206 14.05 32.01 -11.83
N ALA A 207 15.28 31.87 -12.37
CA ALA A 207 16.33 31.04 -11.74
C ALA A 207 17.71 31.68 -11.38
N ALA A 208 18.21 31.29 -10.19
CA ALA A 208 19.57 30.82 -9.82
C ALA A 208 20.88 31.64 -10.01
N LYS A 209 21.74 31.62 -8.96
CA LYS A 209 23.23 31.39 -8.91
C LYS A 209 23.71 31.40 -7.43
N LYS A 210 24.58 30.51 -6.89
CA LYS A 210 25.95 29.99 -7.25
C LYS A 210 27.10 31.01 -7.17
N LYS A 211 28.36 30.64 -6.89
CA LYS A 211 29.00 29.30 -6.67
C LYS A 211 29.02 28.91 -5.16
N LYS A 212 29.99 28.31 -4.44
CA LYS A 212 31.39 27.79 -4.55
C LYS A 212 31.59 26.81 -3.34
N GLU A 213 32.54 25.86 -3.19
CA GLU A 213 33.32 24.93 -4.05
C GLU A 213 34.23 24.03 -3.15
N GLU A 214 35.18 23.26 -3.73
CA GLU A 214 36.26 22.48 -3.04
C GLU A 214 35.81 21.29 -2.11
N THR A 215 36.54 20.18 -1.87
CA THR A 215 37.76 19.57 -2.48
C THR A 215 37.84 18.03 -2.27
N LYS A 216 38.48 17.33 -3.22
CA LYS A 216 39.22 16.04 -3.14
C LYS A 216 38.67 14.82 -2.36
N ALA A 217 38.04 13.89 -3.10
CA ALA A 217 38.40 12.47 -3.18
C ALA A 217 37.84 11.87 -4.50
N GLU A 218 38.40 10.77 -5.02
CA GLU A 218 37.88 10.11 -6.24
C GLU A 218 36.65 9.24 -5.94
N VAL A 219 35.48 9.86 -5.88
CA VAL A 219 34.20 9.21 -5.56
C VAL A 219 33.14 9.56 -6.60
N VAL A 220 32.31 8.60 -6.99
CA VAL A 220 31.23 8.83 -7.97
C VAL A 220 30.06 9.52 -7.26
N HIS A 221 30.09 10.86 -7.24
CA HIS A 221 29.06 11.69 -6.62
C HIS A 221 27.83 11.81 -7.53
N LEU A 222 26.70 11.22 -7.10
CA LEU A 222 25.39 11.39 -7.74
C LEU A 222 24.52 12.30 -6.89
N LYS A 223 23.82 13.24 -7.53
CA LYS A 223 22.80 14.08 -6.88
C LYS A 223 21.41 13.58 -7.23
N LEU A 224 20.65 13.16 -6.22
CA LEU A 224 19.31 12.60 -6.36
C LEU A 224 18.27 13.57 -5.79
N ASP A 225 17.26 13.89 -6.59
CA ASP A 225 16.14 14.75 -6.16
C ASP A 225 15.13 13.93 -5.34
N VAL A 226 15.16 14.09 -4.01
CA VAL A 226 14.30 13.38 -3.04
C VAL A 226 12.82 13.57 -3.34
N ALA A 227 12.41 14.73 -3.85
CA ALA A 227 11.02 14.99 -4.24
C ALA A 227 10.58 14.19 -5.50
N LYS A 228 11.53 13.50 -6.16
CA LYS A 228 11.31 12.59 -7.30
C LYS A 228 11.79 11.15 -7.04
N VAL A 229 12.59 10.89 -6.00
CA VAL A 229 13.00 9.54 -5.60
C VAL A 229 11.76 8.68 -5.33
N ARG A 230 11.71 7.49 -5.93
CA ARG A 230 10.70 6.45 -5.68
C ARG A 230 11.39 5.09 -5.65
N LEU A 231 10.70 4.06 -5.15
CA LEU A 231 11.28 2.71 -5.07
C LEU A 231 11.65 2.15 -6.45
N SER A 232 10.83 2.42 -7.48
CA SER A 232 11.14 2.13 -8.89
C SER A 232 12.47 2.75 -9.33
N HIS A 233 12.63 4.06 -9.16
CA HIS A 233 13.88 4.77 -9.45
C HIS A 233 15.09 4.22 -8.66
N ILE A 234 14.91 3.78 -7.41
CA ILE A 234 15.97 3.13 -6.61
C ILE A 234 16.32 1.75 -7.19
N LEU A 235 15.34 0.98 -7.66
CA LEU A 235 15.55 -0.31 -8.31
C LEU A 235 16.21 -0.18 -9.70
N GLU A 236 15.83 0.83 -10.48
CA GLU A 236 16.47 1.15 -11.76
C GLU A 236 17.94 1.56 -11.57
N LEU A 237 18.23 2.48 -10.65
CA LEU A 237 19.61 2.82 -10.27
C LEU A 237 20.41 1.59 -9.79
N LYS A 238 19.82 0.76 -8.91
CA LYS A 238 20.43 -0.48 -8.43
C LYS A 238 20.70 -1.48 -9.57
N ASN A 239 19.86 -1.52 -10.60
CA ASN A 239 20.07 -2.37 -11.77
C ASN A 239 21.17 -1.81 -12.69
N ILE A 240 21.21 -0.48 -12.88
CA ILE A 240 22.27 0.22 -13.60
C ILE A 240 23.64 -0.05 -12.94
N PHE A 241 23.75 0.13 -11.61
CA PHE A 241 25.00 -0.14 -10.88
C PHE A 241 25.41 -1.62 -10.95
N ARG A 242 24.45 -2.56 -10.91
CA ARG A 242 24.71 -4.00 -11.12
C ARG A 242 25.15 -4.36 -12.53
N THR A 243 24.84 -3.53 -13.53
CA THR A 243 25.23 -3.73 -14.93
C THR A 243 26.67 -3.26 -15.19
N TYR A 244 27.19 -2.32 -14.39
CA TYR A 244 28.54 -1.75 -14.52
C TYR A 244 29.35 -1.87 -13.21
N PRO A 245 29.58 -3.08 -12.68
CA PRO A 245 30.29 -3.28 -11.41
C PRO A 245 31.75 -2.86 -11.52
N GLY A 246 32.28 -2.20 -10.47
CA GLY A 246 33.67 -1.74 -10.45
C GLY A 246 34.16 -1.38 -9.05
N LYS A 247 35.31 -0.70 -8.98
CA LYS A 247 36.01 -0.43 -7.72
C LYS A 247 35.77 0.97 -7.15
N SER A 248 35.12 1.87 -7.88
CA SER A 248 34.92 3.24 -7.43
C SER A 248 33.70 3.34 -6.51
N PRO A 249 33.85 3.85 -5.27
CA PRO A 249 32.72 4.01 -4.36
C PRO A 249 31.71 5.04 -4.88
N LEU A 250 30.44 4.85 -4.51
CA LEU A 250 29.32 5.71 -4.88
C LEU A 250 28.96 6.63 -3.71
N HIS A 251 28.69 7.90 -3.99
CA HIS A 251 28.22 8.86 -2.99
C HIS A 251 26.92 9.50 -3.47
N LEU A 252 25.80 9.01 -2.95
CA LEU A 252 24.46 9.48 -3.29
C LEU A 252 24.11 10.65 -2.36
N ALA A 253 24.19 11.87 -2.88
CA ALA A 253 23.78 13.08 -2.18
C ALA A 253 22.29 13.37 -2.45
N PHE A 254 21.50 13.51 -1.39
CA PHE A 254 20.05 13.69 -1.46
C PHE A 254 19.66 15.16 -1.30
N TRP A 255 18.95 15.69 -2.29
CA TRP A 255 18.54 17.10 -2.36
C TRP A 255 17.05 17.25 -2.61
N ALA A 256 16.42 18.30 -2.11
CA ALA A 256 15.05 18.69 -2.48
C ALA A 256 15.04 20.21 -2.76
N GLY A 257 14.93 20.58 -4.04
CA GLY A 257 15.18 21.96 -4.46
C GLY A 257 16.62 22.38 -4.18
N GLU A 258 16.81 23.42 -3.36
CA GLU A 258 18.13 23.87 -2.90
C GLU A 258 18.54 23.29 -1.52
N SER A 259 17.65 22.57 -0.84
CA SER A 259 17.93 21.94 0.45
C SER A 259 18.66 20.62 0.28
N HIS A 260 19.72 20.40 1.06
CA HIS A 260 20.35 19.10 1.24
C HIS A 260 19.66 18.33 2.38
N HIS A 261 19.43 17.04 2.18
CA HIS A 261 18.69 16.16 3.11
C HIS A 261 19.55 15.02 3.68
N GLY A 262 20.80 14.89 3.23
CA GLY A 262 21.74 13.86 3.70
C GLY A 262 22.51 13.21 2.55
N ASP A 263 23.48 12.38 2.91
CA ASP A 263 24.34 11.64 1.98
C ASP A 263 24.39 10.16 2.34
N LEU A 264 24.49 9.29 1.33
CA LEU A 264 24.73 7.87 1.48
C LEU A 264 25.97 7.49 0.66
N THR A 265 27.06 7.17 1.35
CA THR A 265 28.24 6.53 0.75
C THR A 265 28.01 5.02 0.70
N ILE A 266 28.34 4.42 -0.45
CA ILE A 266 28.31 2.98 -0.70
C ILE A 266 29.75 2.55 -0.98
N ASP A 267 30.25 1.61 -0.19
CA ASP A 267 31.63 1.12 -0.27
C ASP A 267 31.99 0.51 -1.62
N ALA A 268 33.28 0.51 -1.93
CA ALA A 268 33.87 -0.03 -3.16
C ALA A 268 33.53 -1.52 -3.45
N THR A 269 32.99 -2.26 -2.48
CA THR A 269 32.47 -3.63 -2.67
C THR A 269 31.21 -3.68 -3.52
N TRP A 270 30.40 -2.61 -3.53
CA TRP A 270 29.25 -2.37 -4.42
C TRP A 270 29.53 -1.16 -5.34
N GLY A 271 30.81 -0.89 -5.63
CA GLY A 271 31.24 0.19 -6.51
C GLY A 271 30.88 -0.04 -7.98
N VAL A 272 31.08 1.00 -8.78
CA VAL A 272 30.84 0.97 -10.23
C VAL A 272 32.10 1.33 -11.02
N GLU A 273 32.18 0.88 -12.26
CA GLU A 273 33.20 1.34 -13.20
C GLU A 273 32.67 2.54 -13.98
N TYR A 274 33.38 3.68 -13.93
CA TYR A 274 32.97 4.88 -14.64
C TYR A 274 33.14 4.68 -16.15
N SER A 275 32.03 4.74 -16.90
CA SER A 275 32.01 4.64 -18.36
C SER A 275 31.09 5.71 -18.97
N LEU A 276 31.32 6.03 -20.24
CA LEU A 276 30.45 6.95 -20.99
C LEU A 276 29.00 6.44 -21.08
N GLU A 277 28.80 5.13 -21.25
CA GLU A 277 27.46 4.53 -21.25
C GLU A 277 26.75 4.64 -19.90
N LEU A 278 27.49 4.43 -18.80
CA LEU A 278 26.97 4.59 -17.44
C LEU A 278 26.56 6.05 -17.21
N LYS A 279 27.39 7.01 -17.66
CA LYS A 279 27.06 8.44 -17.61
C LYS A 279 25.79 8.75 -18.39
N GLU A 280 25.66 8.34 -19.65
CA GLU A 280 24.48 8.64 -20.46
C GLU A 280 23.21 8.05 -19.84
N LYS A 281 23.27 6.82 -19.31
CA LYS A 281 22.15 6.20 -18.59
C LYS A 281 21.77 7.01 -17.35
N LEU A 282 22.74 7.46 -16.54
CA LEU A 282 22.48 8.27 -15.34
C LEU A 282 21.98 9.69 -15.69
N ASP A 283 22.52 10.34 -16.73
CA ASP A 283 22.05 11.65 -17.22
C ASP A 283 20.68 11.58 -17.92
N SER A 284 20.22 10.38 -18.29
CA SER A 284 18.86 10.15 -18.79
C SER A 284 17.83 9.87 -17.67
N HIS A 285 18.29 9.48 -16.48
CA HIS A 285 17.43 8.98 -15.41
C HIS A 285 16.72 10.13 -14.66
N PRO A 286 15.38 10.09 -14.50
CA PRO A 286 14.56 11.26 -14.15
C PRO A 286 14.77 11.85 -12.75
N VAL A 287 15.48 11.12 -11.87
CA VAL A 287 15.81 11.53 -10.50
C VAL A 287 17.22 12.12 -10.38
N VAL A 288 18.10 11.89 -11.35
CA VAL A 288 19.48 12.41 -11.32
C VAL A 288 19.48 13.88 -11.70
N VAL A 289 20.01 14.73 -10.82
CA VAL A 289 20.10 16.17 -11.05
C VAL A 289 21.28 16.44 -11.99
N LYS A 290 20.99 16.88 -13.22
CA LYS A 290 22.02 17.29 -14.19
C LYS A 290 22.95 18.34 -13.59
N ASN A 291 24.24 18.26 -13.93
CA ASN A 291 25.36 18.81 -13.16
C ASN A 291 25.70 18.01 -11.87
N TRP A 292 25.67 16.68 -11.93
CA TRP A 292 26.66 15.91 -11.17
C TRP A 292 28.04 16.17 -11.78
N THR A 293 29.09 16.17 -10.97
CA THR A 293 30.44 16.53 -11.41
C THR A 293 31.18 15.31 -11.92
N GLU A 294 31.46 15.28 -13.23
CA GLU A 294 32.53 14.44 -13.76
C GLU A 294 33.85 14.83 -13.10
N ILE A 295 34.61 13.80 -12.69
CA ILE A 295 36.08 13.75 -12.64
C ILE A 295 36.77 15.10 -12.34
N ASN A 296 36.88 15.45 -11.06
CA ASN A 296 37.93 16.38 -10.63
C ASN A 296 39.26 15.63 -10.58
N SER A 297 40.22 16.05 -11.41
CA SER A 297 41.65 15.70 -11.32
C SER A 297 42.36 16.45 -10.16
#